data_AF-A0A1Q5K767-F1
#
_entry.id   AF-A0A1Q5K767-F1
#
_cell.length_a   1.000
_cell.length_b   1.000
_cell.length_c   1.000
_cell.angle_alpha   90.00
_cell.angle_beta   90.00
_cell.angle_gamma   90.00
#
_symmetry.space_group_name_H-M   'P 1'
#
loop_
_entity.id
_entity.type
_entity.pdbx_description
1 polymer ?
#
loop_
_entity_poly.entity_id
_entity_poly.type
_entity_poly.pdbx_seq_one_letter_code
_entity_poly.pdbx_strand_id
1 'polypeptide(L)'
;MKALRRVLVSAALTLSLGGLLVPEAVAVPAAVDVVAAAAPSCRAGDNLDEVAAKFISRCKKGSIRREFPSDRLSRTLGQIYDGKLRGDRDDVKAWKLLNDRRFDK
;
A
#
# COMPACT_ATOMS: atom_id res chain seq x y z
N MET A 1 -17.76 39.00 -6.63
CA MET A 1 -17.41 40.02 -5.61
C MET A 1 -17.12 39.32 -4.29
N LYS A 2 -16.15 39.86 -3.53
CA LYS A 2 -15.59 39.37 -2.24
C LYS A 2 -14.67 38.14 -2.40
N ALA A 3 -13.35 38.25 -2.61
CA ALA A 3 -12.35 39.07 -1.90
C ALA A 3 -12.34 38.66 -0.40
N LEU A 4 -11.25 38.28 0.24
CA LEU A 4 -9.97 38.98 0.33
C LEU A 4 -9.02 38.10 1.18
N ARG A 5 -7.79 37.93 0.70
CA ARG A 5 -6.51 38.22 1.40
C ARG A 5 -6.41 37.91 2.91
N ARG A 6 -5.32 37.25 3.29
CA ARG A 6 -4.24 37.89 4.08
C ARG A 6 -2.99 37.02 4.16
N VAL A 7 -1.99 37.47 3.43
CA VAL A 7 -0.56 37.31 3.72
C VAL A 7 -0.30 37.84 5.13
N LEU A 8 0.38 37.06 5.98
CA LEU A 8 1.12 37.57 7.12
C LEU A 8 2.47 36.86 7.19
N VAL A 9 3.47 37.66 6.83
CA VAL A 9 4.90 37.50 7.10
C VAL A 9 5.12 37.45 8.60
N SER A 10 5.97 36.53 9.08
CA SER A 10 6.76 36.74 10.30
C SER A 10 7.99 35.83 10.24
N ALA A 11 9.08 36.42 9.74
CA ALA A 11 10.42 35.95 9.97
C ALA A 11 10.77 36.22 11.44
N ALA A 12 11.14 35.18 12.19
CA ALA A 12 11.84 35.32 13.45
C ALA A 12 13.02 34.35 13.41
N LEU A 13 14.17 34.95 13.10
CA LEU A 13 15.50 34.38 13.12
C LEU A 13 15.90 34.15 14.58
N THR A 14 16.01 32.90 15.02
CA THR A 14 16.72 32.57 16.25
C THR A 14 17.90 31.66 15.91
N LEU A 15 19.06 32.31 15.71
CA LEU A 15 20.37 31.67 15.78
C LEU A 15 20.59 31.22 17.23
N SER A 16 20.46 29.93 17.49
CA SER A 16 21.03 29.30 18.68
C SER A 16 22.18 28.39 18.23
N LEU A 17 23.38 28.96 18.29
CA LEU A 17 24.66 28.28 18.15
C LEU A 17 24.98 27.64 19.50
N GLY A 18 25.02 26.31 19.58
CA GLY A 18 25.48 25.65 20.80
C GLY A 18 25.08 24.19 20.88
N GLY A 19 26.07 23.30 20.75
CA GLY A 19 25.92 21.89 21.13
C GLY A 19 26.53 20.91 20.14
N LEU A 20 27.87 20.88 20.07
CA LEU A 20 28.64 19.74 19.58
C LEU A 20 28.35 18.54 20.51
N LEU A 21 27.35 17.73 20.15
CA LEU A 21 27.22 16.35 20.59
C LEU A 21 27.42 15.47 19.35
N VAL A 22 28.64 14.94 19.27
CA VAL A 22 29.10 13.88 18.38
C VAL A 22 28.23 12.61 18.62
N PRO A 23 28.00 11.78 17.60
CA PRO A 23 26.72 11.17 17.33
C PRO A 23 26.55 9.84 18.06
N GLU A 24 25.46 9.71 18.81
CA GLU A 24 24.89 8.40 19.07
C GLU A 24 23.99 8.07 17.90
N ALA A 25 24.57 7.35 16.94
CA ALA A 25 23.83 6.63 15.91
C ALA A 25 22.97 5.56 16.59
N VAL A 26 21.84 5.98 17.17
CA VAL A 26 20.73 5.07 17.45
C VAL A 26 20.05 4.84 16.10
N ALA A 27 20.68 3.99 15.31
CA ALA A 27 19.93 3.14 14.42
C ALA A 27 18.86 2.49 15.31
N VAL A 28 17.62 2.93 15.16
CA VAL A 28 16.49 2.05 15.44
C VAL A 28 16.42 1.21 14.18
N PRO A 29 17.01 0.01 14.12
CA PRO A 29 16.41 -0.98 13.26
C PRO A 29 15.02 -1.16 13.84
N ALA A 30 14.03 -0.52 13.22
CA ALA A 30 12.73 -1.16 13.13
C ALA A 30 12.97 -2.42 12.28
N ALA A 31 13.64 -3.40 12.88
CA ALA A 31 13.47 -4.79 12.59
C ALA A 31 12.01 -5.06 12.95
N VAL A 32 11.13 -4.67 12.02
CA VAL A 32 9.91 -5.43 11.82
C VAL A 32 10.43 -6.83 11.58
N ASP A 33 10.12 -7.72 12.52
CA ASP A 33 10.36 -9.13 12.41
C ASP A 33 9.94 -9.55 11.00
N VAL A 34 10.91 -9.70 10.11
CA VAL A 34 10.77 -10.54 8.92
C VAL A 34 10.76 -11.95 9.47
N VAL A 35 9.64 -12.29 10.13
CA VAL A 35 9.17 -13.65 10.23
C VAL A 35 9.32 -14.17 8.83
N ALA A 36 10.20 -15.15 8.67
CA ALA A 36 10.40 -15.88 7.44
C ALA A 36 9.04 -16.49 7.09
N ALA A 37 8.21 -15.70 6.41
CA ALA A 37 6.90 -16.08 5.98
C ALA A 37 7.16 -17.23 5.01
N ALA A 38 6.73 -18.43 5.41
CA ALA A 38 6.61 -19.57 4.52
C ALA A 38 6.12 -19.06 3.16
N ALA A 39 6.79 -19.47 2.07
CA ALA A 39 6.57 -18.95 0.73
C ALA A 39 5.08 -18.62 0.54
N PRO A 40 4.71 -17.33 0.42
CA PRO A 40 3.35 -16.96 0.71
C PRO A 40 2.42 -17.69 -0.27
N SER A 41 1.36 -18.31 0.24
CA SER A 41 0.51 -19.15 -0.59
C SER A 41 -0.05 -18.35 -1.77
N CYS A 42 -0.39 -18.99 -2.88
CA CYS A 42 -1.06 -18.30 -3.99
C CYS A 42 -2.58 -18.16 -3.81
N ARG A 43 -3.05 -18.11 -2.56
CA ARG A 43 -4.44 -17.80 -2.23
C ARG A 43 -4.57 -16.36 -1.75
N ALA A 44 -5.47 -15.61 -2.37
CA ALA A 44 -5.67 -14.20 -2.06
C ALA A 44 -6.05 -13.96 -0.58
N GLY A 45 -6.78 -14.89 0.04
CA GLY A 45 -7.18 -14.81 1.44
C GLY A 45 -6.03 -14.89 2.45
N ASP A 46 -4.88 -15.45 2.07
CA ASP A 46 -3.72 -15.62 2.96
C ASP A 46 -2.73 -14.45 2.85
N ASN A 47 -2.99 -13.49 1.95
CA ASN A 47 -2.06 -12.40 1.60
C ASN A 47 -2.76 -11.02 1.65
N LEU A 48 -3.64 -10.80 2.63
CA LEU A 48 -4.48 -9.59 2.71
C LEU A 48 -3.68 -8.29 2.81
N ASP A 49 -2.48 -8.35 3.36
CA ASP A 49 -1.51 -7.25 3.48
C ASP A 49 -0.74 -6.97 2.17
N GLU A 50 -0.75 -7.90 1.20
CA GLU A 50 -0.03 -7.73 -0.05
C GLU A 50 -0.76 -6.81 -1.03
N VAL A 51 -0.01 -5.99 -1.77
CA VAL A 51 -0.53 -5.18 -2.87
C VAL A 51 -0.95 -6.06 -4.04
N ALA A 52 -2.13 -5.82 -4.61
CA ALA A 52 -2.71 -6.64 -5.67
C ALA A 52 -1.78 -6.81 -6.89
N ALA A 53 -1.10 -5.75 -7.32
CA ALA A 53 -0.13 -5.84 -8.42
C ALA A 53 1.04 -6.78 -8.13
N LYS A 54 1.50 -6.82 -6.87
CA LYS A 54 2.60 -7.70 -6.42
C LYS A 54 2.12 -9.15 -6.36
N PHE A 55 0.96 -9.38 -5.75
CA PHE A 55 0.33 -10.70 -5.69
C PHE A 55 0.08 -11.27 -7.10
N ILE A 56 -0.50 -10.47 -8.01
CA ILE A 56 -0.74 -10.85 -9.41
C ILE A 56 0.58 -11.23 -10.10
N SER A 57 1.64 -10.44 -9.93
CA SER A 57 2.93 -10.71 -10.57
C SER A 57 3.55 -12.03 -10.11
N ARG A 58 3.36 -12.39 -8.84
CA ARG A 58 3.90 -13.59 -8.21
C ARG A 58 3.07 -14.83 -8.56
N CYS A 59 1.77 -14.77 -8.34
CA CYS A 59 0.87 -15.93 -8.32
C CYS A 59 -0.06 -16.06 -9.52
N LYS A 60 -0.22 -15.01 -10.35
CA LYS A 60 -1.18 -15.01 -11.47
C LYS A 60 -0.53 -14.75 -12.83
N LYS A 61 -1.15 -15.28 -13.87
CA LYS A 61 -0.83 -15.00 -15.27
C LYS A 61 -1.11 -13.53 -15.57
N GLY A 62 -0.22 -12.89 -16.33
CA GLY A 62 -0.37 -11.47 -16.70
C GLY A 62 -1.64 -11.16 -17.50
N SER A 63 -2.27 -12.16 -18.12
CA SER A 63 -3.55 -12.03 -18.83
C SER A 63 -4.67 -11.49 -17.94
N ILE A 64 -4.63 -11.72 -16.62
CA ILE A 64 -5.61 -11.20 -15.66
C ILE A 64 -5.69 -9.66 -15.70
N ARG A 65 -4.60 -8.95 -16.03
CA ARG A 65 -4.54 -7.48 -16.07
C ARG A 65 -5.46 -6.86 -17.12
N ARG A 66 -5.93 -7.65 -18.11
CA ARG A 66 -6.91 -7.20 -19.10
C ARG A 66 -8.33 -7.10 -18.54
N GLU A 67 -8.62 -7.89 -17.51
CA GLU A 67 -9.96 -7.95 -16.89
C GLU A 67 -10.00 -7.31 -15.51
N PHE A 68 -8.85 -7.27 -14.83
CA PHE A 68 -8.69 -6.73 -13.49
C PHE A 68 -8.84 -5.21 -13.49
N PRO A 69 -9.66 -4.63 -12.59
CA PRO A 69 -9.83 -3.18 -12.49
C PRO A 69 -8.48 -2.50 -12.17
N SER A 70 -8.03 -1.61 -13.06
CA SER A 70 -6.72 -0.95 -12.95
C SER A 70 -6.55 -0.17 -11.65
N ASP A 71 -7.62 0.47 -11.18
CA ASP A 71 -7.61 1.30 -9.97
C ASP A 71 -7.42 0.48 -8.68
N ARG A 72 -7.56 -0.85 -8.77
CA ARG A 72 -7.39 -1.77 -7.64
C ARG A 72 -5.99 -2.38 -7.60
N LEU A 73 -5.15 -2.18 -8.62
CA LEU A 73 -3.80 -2.74 -8.68
C LEU A 73 -2.87 -2.20 -7.59
N SER A 74 -3.06 -0.94 -7.19
CA SER A 74 -2.28 -0.28 -6.13
C SER A 74 -2.82 -0.55 -4.72
N ARG A 75 -4.00 -1.16 -4.59
CA ARG A 75 -4.64 -1.46 -3.30
C ARG A 75 -4.11 -2.78 -2.73
N THR A 76 -4.23 -2.94 -1.41
CA THR A 76 -3.97 -4.22 -0.76
C THR A 76 -5.13 -5.19 -0.99
N LEU A 77 -4.87 -6.49 -0.93
CA LEU A 77 -5.91 -7.50 -1.07
C LEU A 77 -6.99 -7.37 0.02
N GLY A 78 -6.62 -6.95 1.23
CA GLY A 78 -7.54 -6.65 2.33
C GLY A 78 -8.49 -5.50 2.00
N GLN A 79 -7.99 -4.41 1.41
CA GLN A 79 -8.84 -3.29 0.98
C GLN A 79 -9.85 -3.72 -0.10
N ILE A 80 -9.42 -4.58 -1.03
CA ILE A 80 -10.31 -5.15 -2.07
C ILE A 80 -11.33 -6.08 -1.42
N TYR A 81 -10.91 -6.90 -0.46
CA TYR A 81 -11.83 -7.79 0.28
C TYR A 81 -12.90 -6.99 1.03
N ASP A 82 -12.50 -5.95 1.75
CA ASP A 82 -13.42 -5.05 2.47
C ASP A 82 -14.37 -4.33 1.50
N GLY A 83 -13.85 -3.85 0.37
CA GLY A 83 -14.67 -3.24 -0.70
C GLY A 83 -15.71 -4.21 -1.25
N LYS A 84 -15.34 -5.49 -1.42
CA LYS A 84 -16.27 -6.56 -1.78
C LYS A 84 -17.35 -6.75 -0.71
N LEU A 85 -17.00 -6.72 0.57
CA LEU A 85 -17.98 -6.84 1.66
C LEU A 85 -18.96 -5.66 1.68
N ARG A 86 -18.50 -4.47 1.29
CA ARG A 86 -19.34 -3.27 1.12
C ARG A 86 -20.19 -3.28 -0.17
N GLY A 87 -19.97 -4.26 -1.05
CA GLY A 87 -20.73 -4.41 -2.31
C GLY A 87 -20.22 -3.54 -3.46
N ASP A 88 -18.99 -3.02 -3.39
CA ASP A 88 -18.37 -2.35 -4.54
C ASP A 88 -18.16 -3.36 -5.68
N ARG A 89 -18.74 -3.07 -6.85
CA ARG A 89 -18.75 -3.98 -8.01
C ARG A 89 -17.36 -4.30 -8.51
N ASP A 90 -16.44 -3.33 -8.49
CA ASP A 90 -15.08 -3.50 -8.97
C ASP A 90 -14.28 -4.35 -7.99
N ASP A 91 -14.49 -4.16 -6.69
CA ASP A 91 -13.86 -4.98 -5.67
C ASP A 91 -14.39 -6.42 -5.65
N VAL A 92 -15.69 -6.63 -5.86
CA VAL A 92 -16.28 -7.96 -6.06
C VAL A 92 -15.65 -8.65 -7.27
N LYS A 93 -15.53 -7.94 -8.39
CA LYS A 93 -14.90 -8.46 -9.61
C LYS A 93 -13.42 -8.78 -9.39
N ALA A 94 -12.67 -7.85 -8.80
CA ALA A 94 -11.26 -8.01 -8.50
C ALA A 94 -11.03 -9.23 -7.60
N TRP A 95 -11.81 -9.37 -6.53
CA TRP A 95 -11.71 -10.52 -5.63
C TRP A 95 -12.00 -11.85 -6.32
N LYS A 96 -13.01 -11.88 -7.22
CA LYS A 96 -13.32 -13.07 -8.01
C LYS A 96 -12.15 -13.46 -8.92
N LEU A 97 -11.57 -12.50 -9.64
CA LEU A 97 -10.42 -12.74 -10.53
C LEU A 97 -9.18 -13.21 -9.77
N LEU A 98 -8.94 -12.67 -8.56
CA LEU A 98 -7.82 -13.10 -7.71
C LEU A 98 -7.95 -14.54 -7.20
N ASN A 99 -9.17 -15.05 -7.06
CA ASN A 99 -9.43 -16.43 -6.64
C ASN A 99 -9.72 -17.37 -7.83
N ASP A 100 -9.73 -16.84 -9.05
CA ASP A 100 -9.98 -17.62 -10.25
C ASP A 100 -8.73 -18.43 -10.64
N ARG A 101 -8.91 -19.75 -10.73
CA ARG A 101 -7.85 -20.70 -11.06
C ARG A 101 -7.41 -20.64 -12.52
N ARG A 102 -8.22 -20.05 -13.41
CA ARG A 102 -7.87 -19.87 -14.83
C ARG A 102 -6.62 -19.01 -15.01
N PHE A 103 -6.37 -18.12 -14.06
CA PHE A 103 -5.20 -17.24 -14.06
C PHE A 103 -4.07 -17.73 -13.16
N ASP A 104 -4.15 -18.91 -12.56
CA ASP A 104 -3.04 -19.47 -11.78
C ASP A 104 -1.84 -19.75 -12.70
N LYS A 105 -0.63 -19.56 -12.16
CA LYS A 105 0.64 -19.87 -12.85
C LYS A 105 0.97 -21.34 -12.78
#